data_AF-A0A954V1G9-F1
#
_entry.id   AF-A0A954V1G9-F1
#
_cell.length_a   1.000
_cell.length_b   1.000
_cell.length_c   1.000
_cell.angle_alpha   90.00
_cell.angle_beta   90.00
_cell.angle_gamma   90.00
#
_symmetry.space_group_name_H-M   'P 1'
#
loop_
_entity.id
_entity.type
_entity.pdbx_description
1 polymer ?
#
loop_
_entity_poly.entity_id
_entity_poly.type
_entity_poly.pdbx_seq_one_letter_code
_entity_poly.pdbx_strand_id
1 'polypeptide(L)'
;YDMAHRSLPPGTVDAKGPIVHLPIGFHHSWIVQILPMLDESTAYQQLDHSQSIYSLANFPVRSYGLRVLQCPSSFTFSGFGSSYAGVHDSREVPIDVDNNGVLFLNSHVRYDDISDGSSHTLLLGEKYIDPTELGWSSGTRATLRNMGSTINLNRPNFTGAQGLPPGFSEDIVSASGDYGGGMFASELPDNAASEDLSIEPDGLESVRQKESKTMGSNHYHMLDTDPKTWLQISDLPIIIPGRPNPGSDVGGFGSEHTGGSQFALADGAVKFLSQNMDATVWQQLGNRADGTLIRDERW
;
A
#
# COMPACT_ATOMS: atom_id res chain seq x y z
N TYR A 1 -2.92 9.82 17.62
CA TYR A 1 -1.55 9.30 17.67
C TYR A 1 -0.61 10.29 18.35
N ASP A 2 -0.50 11.53 17.86
CA ASP A 2 0.38 12.57 18.42
C ASP A 2 0.25 12.77 19.94
N MET A 3 -0.96 12.88 20.50
CA MET A 3 -1.13 13.01 21.96
C MET A 3 -0.48 11.87 22.78
N ALA A 4 -0.37 10.66 22.21
CA ALA A 4 0.21 9.50 22.88
C ALA A 4 1.73 9.36 22.63
N HIS A 5 2.20 9.71 21.43
CA HIS A 5 3.58 9.44 20.98
C HIS A 5 4.44 10.70 20.81
N ARG A 6 3.84 11.89 20.90
CA ARG A 6 4.47 13.21 20.63
C ARG A 6 5.14 13.27 19.26
N SER A 7 4.49 12.65 18.28
CA SER A 7 4.86 12.59 16.87
C SER A 7 3.70 12.04 16.06
N LEU A 8 3.74 12.25 14.75
CA LEU A 8 2.93 11.55 13.77
C LEU A 8 3.48 10.14 13.54
N PRO A 9 2.64 9.17 13.14
CA PRO A 9 3.08 7.79 12.95
C PRO A 9 4.14 7.70 11.85
N PRO A 10 5.05 6.70 11.90
CA PRO A 10 5.91 6.40 10.77
C PRO A 10 5.06 6.01 9.56
N GLY A 11 5.45 6.45 8.36
CA GLY A 11 4.78 6.05 7.12
C GLY A 11 4.84 4.54 6.90
N THR A 12 6.01 3.98 7.19
CA THR A 12 6.23 2.54 7.31
C THR A 12 7.35 2.23 8.30
N VAL A 13 7.29 1.07 8.93
CA VAL A 13 8.38 0.55 9.76
C VAL A 13 9.08 -0.58 9.02
N ASP A 14 10.40 -0.47 8.88
CA ASP A 14 11.26 -1.53 8.37
C ASP A 14 12.72 -1.36 8.86
N ALA A 15 13.52 -2.42 8.81
CA ALA A 15 14.93 -2.36 9.16
C ALA A 15 15.78 -1.66 8.09
N LYS A 16 15.37 -1.73 6.81
CA LYS A 16 16.13 -1.17 5.68
C LYS A 16 15.22 -0.50 4.65
N GLY A 17 15.74 0.56 4.05
CA GLY A 17 15.22 1.17 2.83
C GLY A 17 16.20 1.02 1.66
N PRO A 18 15.84 1.52 0.47
CA PRO A 18 14.53 2.08 0.13
C PRO A 18 13.46 1.00 0.06
N ILE A 19 12.21 1.32 0.36
CA ILE A 19 11.11 0.35 0.35
C ILE A 19 10.66 0.06 -1.09
N VAL A 20 10.42 -1.21 -1.38
CA VAL A 20 9.89 -1.68 -2.67
C VAL A 20 8.49 -2.26 -2.48
N HIS A 21 7.65 -2.14 -3.51
CA HIS A 21 6.30 -2.69 -3.50
C HIS A 21 6.30 -4.19 -3.80
N LEU A 22 6.78 -4.97 -2.84
CA LEU A 22 6.78 -6.43 -2.86
C LEU A 22 6.38 -6.95 -1.48
N PRO A 23 5.79 -8.16 -1.39
CA PRO A 23 5.38 -8.78 -0.13
C PRO A 23 6.58 -9.40 0.62
N ILE A 24 7.68 -8.67 0.72
CA ILE A 24 8.92 -9.05 1.40
C ILE A 24 9.31 -7.92 2.34
N GLY A 25 9.75 -8.23 3.57
CA GLY A 25 10.09 -7.21 4.57
C GLY A 25 9.05 -7.09 5.70
N PHE A 26 9.28 -6.17 6.62
CA PHE A 26 8.43 -5.95 7.78
C PHE A 26 7.22 -5.07 7.43
N HIS A 27 7.44 -3.97 6.71
CA HIS A 27 6.46 -3.09 6.04
C HIS A 27 5.19 -2.73 6.84
N HIS A 28 5.26 -2.57 8.17
CA HIS A 28 4.07 -2.13 8.92
C HIS A 28 3.70 -0.71 8.53
N SER A 29 2.48 -0.48 8.04
CA SER A 29 2.03 0.84 7.58
C SER A 29 1.68 1.78 8.74
N TRP A 30 1.60 3.08 8.44
CA TRP A 30 1.03 4.08 9.36
C TRP A 30 -0.41 3.74 9.81
N ILE A 31 -1.17 3.02 8.98
CA ILE A 31 -2.55 2.62 9.29
C ILE A 31 -2.58 1.62 10.45
N VAL A 32 -1.65 0.65 10.46
CA VAL A 32 -1.49 -0.30 11.57
C VAL A 32 -1.34 0.44 12.91
N GLN A 33 -0.55 1.52 12.90
CA GLN A 33 -0.24 2.31 14.10
C GLN A 33 -1.44 3.10 14.65
N ILE A 34 -2.46 3.34 13.84
CA ILE A 34 -3.63 4.12 14.23
C ILE A 34 -4.91 3.29 14.39
N LEU A 35 -4.85 1.96 14.19
CA LEU A 35 -6.00 1.07 14.36
C LEU A 35 -6.76 1.32 15.68
N PRO A 36 -6.10 1.46 16.85
CA PRO A 36 -6.83 1.74 18.10
C PRO A 36 -7.63 3.05 18.06
N MET A 37 -7.17 4.05 17.30
CA MET A 37 -7.86 5.33 17.11
C MET A 37 -8.96 5.28 16.04
N LEU A 38 -8.99 4.22 15.21
CA LEU A 38 -10.04 3.94 14.24
C LEU A 38 -11.13 3.02 14.81
N ASP A 39 -11.14 2.80 16.13
CA ASP A 39 -12.01 1.82 16.81
C ASP A 39 -11.72 0.35 16.44
N GLU A 40 -10.53 0.09 15.89
CA GLU A 40 -10.06 -1.24 15.46
C GLU A 40 -9.08 -1.85 16.48
N SER A 41 -9.38 -1.69 17.76
CA SER A 41 -8.51 -2.16 18.86
C SER A 41 -8.33 -3.68 18.85
N THR A 42 -9.35 -4.45 18.47
CA THR A 42 -9.24 -5.92 18.36
C THR A 42 -8.32 -6.34 17.23
N ALA A 43 -8.42 -5.71 16.06
CA ALA A 43 -7.51 -5.98 14.94
C ALA A 43 -6.06 -5.68 15.34
N TYR A 44 -5.83 -4.56 16.02
CA TYR A 44 -4.51 -4.20 16.55
C TYR A 44 -3.96 -5.24 17.52
N GLN A 45 -4.77 -5.77 18.44
CA GLN A 45 -4.35 -6.77 19.41
C GLN A 45 -4.09 -8.16 18.81
N GLN A 46 -4.81 -8.51 17.73
CA GLN A 46 -4.64 -9.80 17.05
C GLN A 46 -3.44 -9.81 16.09
N LEU A 47 -2.96 -8.63 15.67
CA LEU A 47 -1.76 -8.53 14.86
C LEU A 47 -0.54 -8.94 15.68
N ASP A 48 0.29 -9.84 15.15
CA ASP A 48 1.62 -10.10 15.68
C ASP A 48 2.59 -9.03 15.17
N HIS A 49 2.82 -8.01 16.00
CA HIS A 49 3.71 -6.88 15.74
C HIS A 49 5.20 -7.27 15.70
N SER A 50 5.56 -8.51 16.02
CA SER A 50 6.95 -8.99 15.94
C SER A 50 7.29 -9.61 14.59
N GLN A 51 6.28 -9.92 13.78
CA GLN A 51 6.41 -10.63 12.51
C GLN A 51 6.16 -9.69 11.34
N SER A 52 6.62 -10.05 10.15
CA SER A 52 6.25 -9.34 8.92
C SER A 52 4.74 -9.20 8.77
N ILE A 53 4.29 -8.09 8.19
CA ILE A 53 2.88 -7.94 7.81
C ILE A 53 2.43 -8.98 6.77
N TYR A 54 3.40 -9.58 6.06
CA TYR A 54 3.14 -10.61 5.08
C TYR A 54 3.06 -12.03 5.66
N SER A 55 3.40 -12.20 6.93
CA SER A 55 3.42 -13.50 7.59
C SER A 55 2.04 -14.18 7.63
N LEU A 56 2.05 -15.51 7.65
CA LEU A 56 0.87 -16.35 7.84
C LEU A 56 0.09 -15.96 9.11
N ALA A 57 0.79 -15.61 10.19
CA ALA A 57 0.19 -15.21 11.45
C ALA A 57 -0.69 -13.95 11.30
N ASN A 58 -0.27 -13.00 10.46
CA ASN A 58 -0.98 -11.75 10.22
C ASN A 58 -2.01 -11.84 9.09
N PHE A 59 -2.12 -12.98 8.39
CA PHE A 59 -3.05 -13.17 7.28
C PHE A 59 -4.53 -12.89 7.64
N PRO A 60 -5.07 -13.38 8.78
CA PRO A 60 -6.47 -13.12 9.13
C PRO A 60 -6.76 -11.64 9.34
N VAL A 61 -5.87 -10.92 10.03
CA VAL A 61 -6.04 -9.49 10.32
C VAL A 61 -5.91 -8.65 9.06
N ARG A 62 -4.89 -8.87 8.23
CA ARG A 62 -4.70 -8.07 7.00
C ARG A 62 -5.79 -8.30 5.95
N SER A 63 -6.50 -9.44 6.02
CA SER A 63 -7.61 -9.76 5.12
C SER A 63 -8.93 -9.12 5.57
N TYR A 64 -8.96 -8.51 6.76
CA TYR A 64 -10.11 -7.78 7.28
C TYR A 64 -10.29 -6.45 6.54
N GLY A 65 -11.53 -6.16 6.16
CA GLY A 65 -11.86 -4.95 5.41
C GLY A 65 -12.27 -3.78 6.26
N LEU A 66 -11.43 -2.76 6.27
CA LEU A 66 -11.67 -1.49 6.92
C LEU A 66 -12.48 -0.58 5.99
N ARG A 67 -13.79 -0.52 6.20
CA ARG A 67 -14.69 0.34 5.40
C ARG A 67 -14.30 1.81 5.47
N VAL A 68 -13.73 2.27 6.59
CA VAL A 68 -13.24 3.65 6.76
C VAL A 68 -12.14 4.01 5.76
N LEU A 69 -11.41 3.01 5.25
CA LEU A 69 -10.33 3.21 4.28
C LEU A 69 -10.80 3.18 2.82
N GLN A 70 -12.10 3.03 2.59
CA GLN A 70 -12.66 3.02 1.25
C GLN A 70 -13.28 4.39 0.95
N CYS A 71 -12.89 4.97 -0.18
CA CYS A 71 -13.54 6.17 -0.68
C CYS A 71 -14.95 5.80 -1.19
N PRO A 72 -16.02 6.48 -0.74
CA PRO A 72 -17.38 6.22 -1.22
C PRO A 72 -17.57 6.42 -2.74
N SER A 73 -16.71 7.22 -3.36
CA SER A 73 -16.71 7.47 -4.81
C SER A 73 -15.86 6.47 -5.58
N SER A 74 -15.07 5.63 -4.91
CA SER A 74 -14.22 4.65 -5.57
C SER A 74 -15.08 3.62 -6.29
N PHE A 75 -14.80 3.41 -7.59
CA PHE A 75 -15.43 2.33 -8.34
C PHE A 75 -14.72 0.98 -8.10
N THR A 76 -13.51 1.04 -7.54
CA THR A 76 -12.71 -0.14 -7.20
C THR A 76 -12.85 -0.40 -5.71
N PHE A 77 -13.46 -1.53 -5.36
CA PHE A 77 -13.52 -1.99 -3.97
C PHE A 77 -12.49 -3.11 -3.79
N SER A 78 -11.51 -2.90 -2.92
CA SER A 78 -10.70 -3.99 -2.39
C SER A 78 -11.00 -4.12 -0.90
N GLY A 79 -11.53 -5.28 -0.52
CA GLY A 79 -11.84 -5.60 0.87
C GLY A 79 -10.63 -5.61 1.79
N PHE A 80 -9.41 -5.41 1.30
CA PHE A 80 -8.21 -5.26 2.11
C PHE A 80 -7.35 -4.05 1.68
N GLY A 81 -7.75 -3.31 0.65
CA GLY A 81 -7.02 -2.14 0.15
C GLY A 81 -7.32 -0.85 0.92
N SER A 82 -6.62 0.22 0.56
CA SER A 82 -6.90 1.58 1.03
C SER A 82 -7.04 2.52 -0.14
N SER A 83 -8.12 3.31 -0.15
CA SER A 83 -8.30 4.47 -1.02
C SER A 83 -7.56 5.70 -0.49
N TYR A 84 -6.87 5.62 0.65
CA TYR A 84 -6.14 6.72 1.25
C TYR A 84 -4.67 6.35 1.44
N ALA A 85 -3.78 7.29 1.14
CA ALA A 85 -2.34 7.12 1.29
C ALA A 85 -1.73 8.32 2.01
N GLY A 86 -0.62 8.08 2.70
CA GLY A 86 0.21 9.10 3.33
C GLY A 86 1.17 9.75 2.34
N VAL A 87 1.49 11.02 2.57
CA VAL A 87 2.47 11.78 1.78
C VAL A 87 3.88 11.50 2.32
N HIS A 88 4.70 10.82 1.54
CA HIS A 88 6.08 10.50 1.96
C HIS A 88 7.12 11.47 1.39
N ASP A 89 6.93 12.03 0.18
CA ASP A 89 7.84 13.01 -0.43
C ASP A 89 7.11 13.95 -1.40
N SER A 90 7.69 15.14 -1.63
CA SER A 90 7.22 16.11 -2.62
C SER A 90 7.59 15.76 -4.06
N ARG A 91 8.37 14.70 -4.30
CA ARG A 91 8.83 14.28 -5.63
C ARG A 91 8.68 12.77 -5.81
N GLU A 92 8.75 12.30 -7.05
CA GLU A 92 8.79 10.86 -7.33
C GLU A 92 10.17 10.32 -6.97
N VAL A 93 10.26 9.77 -5.77
CA VAL A 93 11.44 9.09 -5.21
C VAL A 93 10.98 7.84 -4.47
N PRO A 94 11.88 6.88 -4.21
CA PRO A 94 11.57 5.76 -3.34
C PRO A 94 11.22 6.20 -1.92
N ILE A 95 10.41 5.39 -1.23
CA ILE A 95 10.16 5.55 0.21
C ILE A 95 11.45 5.21 0.96
N ASP A 96 12.06 6.18 1.63
CA ASP A 96 13.31 6.01 2.37
C ASP A 96 13.38 6.96 3.59
N VAL A 97 14.43 6.83 4.39
CA VAL A 97 14.60 7.52 5.68
C VAL A 97 14.86 9.03 5.55
N ASP A 98 15.21 9.51 4.35
CA ASP A 98 15.58 10.90 4.08
C ASP A 98 14.49 11.69 3.33
N ASN A 99 13.31 11.11 3.13
CA ASN A 99 12.23 11.79 2.42
C ASN A 99 11.72 13.05 3.16
N ASN A 100 11.16 13.99 2.40
CA ASN A 100 10.79 15.32 2.87
C ASN A 100 9.30 15.51 3.24
N GLY A 101 8.45 14.50 3.01
CA GLY A 101 7.06 14.51 3.43
C GLY A 101 6.90 14.22 4.93
N VAL A 102 5.69 13.85 5.34
CA VAL A 102 5.35 13.64 6.75
C VAL A 102 5.40 12.15 7.14
N LEU A 103 5.00 11.27 6.23
CA LEU A 103 4.85 9.83 6.47
C LEU A 103 5.83 9.05 5.59
N PHE A 104 7.03 8.77 6.09
CA PHE A 104 8.08 8.05 5.37
C PHE A 104 8.69 6.92 6.22
N LEU A 105 9.71 6.23 5.70
CA LEU A 105 10.33 5.08 6.39
C LEU A 105 10.89 5.49 7.76
N ASN A 106 10.38 4.83 8.80
CA ASN A 106 10.74 5.03 10.20
C ASN A 106 10.61 6.49 10.67
N SER A 107 9.75 7.29 10.04
CA SER A 107 9.59 8.69 10.39
C SER A 107 9.06 8.88 11.81
N HIS A 108 9.50 9.95 12.46
CA HIS A 108 9.03 10.37 13.78
C HIS A 108 8.89 11.91 13.78
N VAL A 109 8.03 12.40 12.88
CA VAL A 109 7.82 13.84 12.64
C VAL A 109 6.95 14.42 13.74
N ARG A 110 7.42 15.47 14.40
CA ARG A 110 6.64 16.29 15.35
C ARG A 110 6.00 17.46 14.63
N TYR A 111 4.96 18.05 15.22
CA TYR A 111 4.40 19.31 14.71
C TYR A 111 5.43 20.44 14.61
N ASP A 112 6.39 20.48 15.53
CA ASP A 112 7.50 21.45 15.50
C ASP A 112 8.47 21.23 14.31
N ASP A 113 8.50 20.02 13.73
CA ASP A 113 9.32 19.69 12.56
C ASP A 113 8.65 20.10 11.23
N ILE A 114 7.41 20.60 11.28
CA ILE A 114 6.63 21.08 10.13
C ILE A 114 6.75 22.60 10.05
N SER A 115 7.93 23.09 9.68
CA SER A 115 8.24 24.53 9.70
C SER A 115 7.45 25.34 8.68
N ASP A 116 6.94 24.70 7.63
CA ASP A 116 6.15 25.36 6.59
C ASP A 116 4.68 25.55 7.02
N GLY A 117 4.33 25.03 8.20
CA GLY A 117 3.02 25.15 8.81
C GLY A 117 2.13 23.94 8.55
N SER A 118 1.55 23.39 9.62
CA SER A 118 0.70 22.20 9.55
C SER A 118 -0.58 22.38 8.72
N SER A 119 -1.04 23.62 8.56
CA SER A 119 -2.17 24.00 7.71
C SER A 119 -1.82 24.21 6.23
N HIS A 120 -0.54 24.02 5.88
CA HIS A 120 0.00 24.16 4.52
C HIS A 120 0.86 22.94 4.13
N THR A 121 0.76 21.85 4.90
CA THR A 121 1.46 20.59 4.63
C THR A 121 0.42 19.48 4.54
N LEU A 122 0.41 18.72 3.44
CA LEU A 122 -0.45 17.57 3.25
C LEU A 122 0.07 16.38 4.03
N LEU A 123 -0.87 15.66 4.64
CA LEU A 123 -0.61 14.46 5.41
C LEU A 123 -1.10 13.23 4.67
N LEU A 124 -2.37 13.24 4.25
CA LEU A 124 -3.03 12.13 3.56
C LEU A 124 -3.74 12.64 2.30
N GLY A 125 -3.90 11.77 1.32
CA GLY A 125 -4.70 12.04 0.13
C GLY A 125 -5.36 10.78 -0.39
N GLU A 126 -6.37 10.93 -1.24
CA GLU A 126 -6.96 9.77 -1.89
C GLU A 126 -6.03 9.21 -2.96
N LYS A 127 -6.07 7.89 -3.12
CA LYS A 127 -5.45 7.17 -4.21
C LYS A 127 -6.42 6.18 -4.81
N TYR A 128 -6.18 5.84 -6.07
CA TYR A 128 -6.77 4.65 -6.66
C TYR A 128 -6.22 3.39 -5.98
N ILE A 129 -7.09 2.40 -5.83
CA ILE A 129 -6.70 1.04 -5.49
C ILE A 129 -6.22 0.38 -6.79
N ASP A 130 -5.00 -0.14 -6.79
CA ASP A 130 -4.43 -0.77 -7.98
C ASP A 130 -4.59 -2.30 -7.94
N PRO A 131 -4.54 -3.00 -9.08
CA PRO A 131 -4.69 -4.46 -9.10
C PRO A 131 -3.57 -5.23 -8.38
N THR A 132 -2.44 -4.58 -8.08
CA THR A 132 -1.29 -5.16 -7.39
C THR A 132 -1.26 -4.83 -5.89
N GLU A 133 -2.37 -4.32 -5.35
CA GLU A 133 -2.48 -3.84 -3.97
C GLU A 133 -1.99 -4.87 -2.94
N LEU A 134 -1.13 -4.44 -2.01
CA LEU A 134 -0.64 -5.26 -0.89
C LEU A 134 -1.46 -5.08 0.40
N GLY A 135 -2.45 -4.20 0.36
CA GLY A 135 -3.41 -3.97 1.43
C GLY A 135 -3.07 -2.82 2.38
N TRP A 136 -4.06 -2.43 3.19
CA TRP A 136 -4.00 -1.30 4.12
C TRP A 136 -2.91 -1.45 5.18
N SER A 137 -2.47 -2.67 5.45
CA SER A 137 -1.44 -2.92 6.45
C SER A 137 -0.02 -2.79 5.89
N SER A 138 0.15 -2.76 4.56
CA SER A 138 1.44 -2.68 3.88
C SER A 138 1.89 -1.23 3.69
N GLY A 139 2.99 -0.85 4.34
CA GLY A 139 3.65 0.46 4.25
C GLY A 139 4.46 0.68 2.97
N THR A 140 4.00 0.15 1.84
CA THR A 140 4.59 0.40 0.51
C THR A 140 3.75 1.46 -0.22
N ARG A 141 3.80 1.51 -1.56
CA ARG A 141 2.85 2.32 -2.35
C ARG A 141 1.37 1.97 -2.14
N ALA A 142 1.10 0.84 -1.46
CA ALA A 142 -0.23 0.46 -1.01
C ALA A 142 -0.85 1.46 -0.02
N THR A 143 -0.03 2.18 0.76
CA THR A 143 -0.53 3.20 1.71
C THR A 143 0.29 4.47 1.73
N LEU A 144 1.28 4.63 0.86
CA LEU A 144 2.11 5.82 0.72
C LEU A 144 2.13 6.28 -0.73
N ARG A 145 2.20 7.60 -0.96
CA ARG A 145 2.29 8.24 -2.28
C ARG A 145 3.14 9.51 -2.17
N ASN A 146 3.60 10.01 -3.31
CA ASN A 146 4.36 11.24 -3.40
C ASN A 146 3.69 12.26 -4.35
N MET A 147 4.27 13.46 -4.40
CA MET A 147 3.78 14.58 -5.20
C MET A 147 4.48 14.72 -6.56
N GLY A 148 5.25 13.72 -6.99
CA GLY A 148 5.97 13.74 -8.27
C GLY A 148 5.07 13.77 -9.50
N SER A 149 3.83 13.28 -9.36
CA SER A 149 2.78 13.40 -10.36
C SER A 149 1.59 14.19 -9.82
N THR A 150 0.95 14.99 -10.68
CA THR A 150 -0.27 15.70 -10.33
C THR A 150 -1.44 14.74 -10.11
N ILE A 151 -2.47 15.22 -9.41
CA ILE A 151 -3.69 14.46 -9.10
C ILE A 151 -4.29 13.88 -10.39
N ASN A 152 -4.69 12.62 -10.36
CA ASN A 152 -5.32 11.90 -11.47
C ASN A 152 -4.43 11.70 -12.73
N LEU A 153 -3.14 12.06 -12.71
CA LEU A 153 -2.25 11.84 -13.85
C LEU A 153 -1.86 10.37 -14.00
N ASN A 154 -1.54 9.73 -12.88
CA ASN A 154 -1.13 8.32 -12.80
C ASN A 154 -2.31 7.42 -12.41
N ARG A 155 -3.44 7.54 -13.14
CA ARG A 155 -4.49 6.52 -13.01
C ARG A 155 -3.86 5.17 -13.31
N PRO A 156 -4.03 4.14 -12.47
CA PRO A 156 -3.67 2.79 -12.85
C PRO A 156 -4.37 2.53 -14.19
N ASN A 157 -3.60 2.37 -15.26
CA ASN A 157 -4.18 1.96 -16.53
C ASN A 157 -4.80 0.60 -16.26
N PHE A 158 -6.13 0.50 -16.23
CA PHE A 158 -6.84 -0.77 -16.27
C PHE A 158 -6.57 -1.54 -17.58
N THR A 159 -5.77 -0.96 -18.47
CA THR A 159 -5.20 -1.58 -19.67
C THR A 159 -3.70 -1.83 -19.48
N GLY A 160 -3.35 -3.03 -19.03
CA GLY A 160 -2.11 -3.74 -19.40
C GLY A 160 -0.75 -3.18 -18.93
N ALA A 161 -0.05 -4.03 -18.15
CA ALA A 161 1.41 -4.23 -18.25
C ALA A 161 2.36 -3.05 -17.96
N GLN A 162 2.25 -2.39 -16.80
CA GLN A 162 3.34 -1.56 -16.26
C GLN A 162 3.56 -1.90 -14.78
N GLY A 163 4.30 -2.96 -14.49
CA GLY A 163 4.72 -3.28 -13.12
C GLY A 163 5.03 -4.76 -12.84
N LEU A 164 4.73 -5.68 -13.74
CA LEU A 164 5.08 -7.09 -13.53
C LEU A 164 6.57 -7.32 -13.83
N PRO A 165 7.35 -7.93 -12.90
CA PRO A 165 8.69 -8.39 -13.20
C PRO A 165 8.67 -9.41 -14.37
N PRO A 166 9.75 -9.51 -15.17
CA PRO A 166 9.90 -10.59 -16.15
C PRO A 166 9.79 -11.95 -15.43
N GLY A 167 8.74 -12.72 -15.72
CA GLY A 167 8.45 -14.03 -15.10
C GLY A 167 7.00 -14.23 -14.64
N PHE A 168 6.18 -13.18 -14.63
CA PHE A 168 4.75 -13.24 -14.33
C PHE A 168 3.94 -13.06 -15.63
N SER A 169 3.11 -14.04 -16.00
CA SER A 169 2.39 -14.02 -17.29
C SER A 169 1.14 -13.14 -17.27
N GLU A 170 0.82 -12.57 -18.43
CA GLU A 170 -0.36 -11.73 -18.69
C GLU A 170 -1.71 -12.46 -18.55
N ASP A 171 -1.70 -13.76 -18.26
CA ASP A 171 -2.88 -14.63 -18.27
C ASP A 171 -3.91 -14.34 -17.16
N ILE A 172 -3.60 -13.42 -16.23
CA ILE A 172 -4.53 -12.99 -15.16
C ILE A 172 -5.44 -11.83 -15.63
N VAL A 173 -5.13 -11.16 -16.75
CA VAL A 173 -5.82 -9.93 -17.19
C VAL A 173 -6.96 -10.19 -18.20
N SER A 174 -7.45 -11.42 -18.34
CA SER A 174 -8.67 -11.70 -19.11
C SER A 174 -9.94 -11.75 -18.26
N ALA A 175 -9.87 -11.54 -16.94
CA ALA A 175 -11.01 -11.62 -16.04
C ALA A 175 -11.65 -10.26 -15.68
N SER A 176 -11.18 -9.15 -16.26
CA SER A 176 -11.87 -7.84 -16.13
C SER A 176 -12.84 -7.56 -17.28
N GLY A 177 -13.30 -8.61 -17.95
CA GLY A 177 -14.50 -8.54 -18.78
C GLY A 177 -15.73 -8.71 -17.89
N ASP A 178 -16.55 -7.67 -17.84
CA ASP A 178 -17.97 -7.75 -17.49
C ASP A 178 -18.31 -8.28 -16.08
N TYR A 179 -18.41 -7.39 -15.08
CA TYR A 179 -19.19 -7.67 -13.87
C TYR A 179 -20.12 -6.50 -13.56
N GLY A 180 -21.21 -6.44 -14.32
CA GLY A 180 -22.51 -6.18 -13.73
C GLY A 180 -23.00 -7.42 -12.96
N GLY A 181 -23.69 -7.20 -11.85
CA GLY A 181 -24.47 -8.23 -11.15
C GLY A 181 -23.77 -8.88 -9.96
N GLY A 182 -24.26 -8.59 -8.74
CA GLY A 182 -23.79 -9.19 -7.51
C GLY A 182 -24.28 -10.62 -7.27
N MET A 183 -23.76 -11.25 -6.22
CA MET A 183 -24.40 -12.40 -5.56
C MET A 183 -24.24 -12.31 -4.05
N PHE A 184 -25.39 -12.32 -3.37
CA PHE A 184 -25.54 -12.43 -1.92
C PHE A 184 -25.21 -13.86 -1.47
N ALA A 185 -24.71 -14.01 -0.25
CA ALA A 185 -24.44 -15.29 0.38
C ALA A 185 -25.76 -16.03 0.72
N SER A 186 -26.18 -16.98 -0.12
CA SER A 186 -27.24 -17.94 0.27
C SER A 186 -27.26 -19.29 -0.46
N GLU A 187 -26.22 -19.72 -1.18
CA GLU A 187 -26.22 -21.05 -1.82
C GLU A 187 -24.82 -21.70 -1.78
N LEU A 188 -24.57 -22.57 -0.79
CA LEU A 188 -23.51 -23.59 -0.84
C LEU A 188 -24.21 -24.96 -0.89
N PRO A 189 -23.90 -25.86 -1.85
CA PRO A 189 -24.46 -27.21 -1.85
C PRO A 189 -23.72 -28.13 -0.86
N ASP A 190 -24.52 -28.93 -0.17
CA ASP A 190 -24.13 -29.98 0.77
C ASP A 190 -23.54 -31.21 0.05
N ASN A 191 -22.21 -31.31 -0.10
CA ASN A 191 -21.50 -32.60 -0.18
C ASN A 191 -19.97 -32.45 -0.37
N ALA A 192 -19.21 -32.70 0.70
CA ALA A 192 -17.89 -33.31 0.58
C ALA A 192 -17.53 -34.02 1.89
N ALA A 193 -18.12 -35.19 2.09
CA ALA A 193 -17.68 -36.12 3.13
C ALA A 193 -16.50 -36.95 2.63
N SER A 194 -15.48 -37.02 3.50
CA SER A 194 -14.55 -38.14 3.77
C SER A 194 -13.88 -38.88 2.62
N GLU A 195 -12.54 -39.02 2.70
CA GLU A 195 -11.93 -40.35 2.69
C GLU A 195 -10.55 -40.37 3.38
N ASP A 196 -10.36 -41.47 4.12
CA ASP A 196 -9.29 -41.87 5.03
C ASP A 196 -8.22 -42.64 4.26
N LEU A 197 -6.92 -42.30 4.41
CA LEU A 197 -5.83 -43.19 3.98
C LEU A 197 -4.61 -43.11 4.92
N SER A 198 -4.24 -44.30 5.37
CA SER A 198 -3.18 -44.71 6.30
C SER A 198 -1.76 -44.51 5.76
N ILE A 199 -0.82 -44.30 6.69
CA ILE A 199 0.61 -44.06 6.45
C ILE A 199 1.41 -45.35 6.70
N GLU A 200 2.25 -45.74 5.76
CA GLU A 200 3.41 -46.63 5.98
C GLU A 200 4.71 -45.84 5.65
N PRO A 201 5.82 -46.04 6.38
CA PRO A 201 7.03 -45.25 6.23
C PRO A 201 8.09 -45.98 5.38
N ASP A 202 8.76 -45.28 4.46
CA ASP A 202 10.20 -45.44 4.15
C ASP A 202 10.63 -44.65 2.91
N GLY A 203 11.83 -44.06 2.97
CA GLY A 203 12.76 -44.00 1.82
C GLY A 203 12.88 -42.70 1.01
N LEU A 204 14.06 -42.09 1.11
CA LEU A 204 14.57 -40.88 0.42
C LEU A 204 14.49 -40.82 -1.13
N GLU A 205 14.37 -39.56 -1.60
CA GLU A 205 14.94 -38.92 -2.81
C GLU A 205 14.60 -39.45 -4.22
N SER A 206 13.91 -38.62 -5.02
CA SER A 206 14.45 -38.11 -6.29
C SER A 206 13.58 -37.00 -6.91
N VAL A 207 14.28 -35.99 -7.43
CA VAL A 207 13.76 -34.87 -8.22
C VAL A 207 12.98 -35.37 -9.44
N ARG A 208 11.73 -34.92 -9.64
CA ARG A 208 11.15 -34.52 -10.93
C ARG A 208 9.72 -33.98 -10.81
N GLN A 209 9.52 -32.82 -11.43
CA GLN A 209 8.23 -32.21 -11.75
C GLN A 209 7.19 -33.22 -12.28
N LYS A 210 5.93 -33.07 -11.84
CA LYS A 210 4.76 -33.18 -12.71
C LYS A 210 3.52 -32.54 -12.07
N GLU A 211 3.17 -31.39 -12.62
CA GLU A 211 1.82 -30.89 -12.92
C GLU A 211 0.73 -31.00 -11.85
N SER A 212 0.38 -29.86 -11.26
CA SER A 212 -0.99 -29.59 -10.80
C SER A 212 -1.61 -28.60 -11.78
N LYS A 213 -2.46 -29.12 -12.66
CA LYS A 213 -3.29 -28.37 -13.61
C LYS A 213 -4.71 -28.37 -13.04
N THR A 214 -5.04 -27.34 -12.26
CA THR A 214 -6.42 -26.93 -12.01
C THR A 214 -6.46 -25.41 -11.90
N MET A 215 -6.93 -24.76 -12.98
CA MET A 215 -7.28 -23.34 -12.99
C MET A 215 -8.43 -23.09 -12.01
N GLY A 216 -8.31 -22.06 -11.16
CA GLY A 216 -9.40 -21.58 -10.30
C GLY A 216 -9.02 -21.49 -8.83
N SER A 217 -8.05 -20.64 -8.49
CA SER A 217 -7.87 -20.04 -7.15
C SER A 217 -6.57 -19.23 -7.17
N ASN A 218 -6.67 -17.91 -6.95
CA ASN A 218 -5.52 -17.03 -6.80
C ASN A 218 -4.77 -17.38 -5.50
N HIS A 219 -3.88 -18.35 -5.56
CA HIS A 219 -2.96 -18.68 -4.47
C HIS A 219 -1.73 -17.76 -4.57
N TYR A 220 -1.74 -16.66 -3.83
CA TYR A 220 -0.50 -15.94 -3.52
C TYR A 220 0.32 -16.82 -2.57
N HIS A 221 1.35 -17.49 -3.10
CA HIS A 221 2.33 -18.17 -2.25
C HIS A 221 3.06 -17.11 -1.42
N MET A 222 2.85 -17.13 -0.09
CA MET A 222 3.58 -16.30 0.86
C MET A 222 5.04 -16.69 0.82
N LEU A 223 5.85 -15.84 0.21
CA LEU A 223 7.30 -15.97 0.26
C LEU A 223 7.76 -15.41 1.60
N ASP A 224 8.05 -16.36 2.50
CA ASP A 224 9.01 -16.23 3.59
C ASP A 224 8.55 -15.55 4.90
N THR A 225 8.70 -16.29 6.01
CA THR A 225 8.34 -15.90 7.37
C THR A 225 9.55 -15.64 8.28
N ASP A 226 10.79 -15.83 7.81
CA ASP A 226 12.00 -15.59 8.61
C ASP A 226 12.70 -14.27 8.20
N PRO A 227 12.87 -13.30 9.13
CA PRO A 227 13.58 -12.03 8.87
C PRO A 227 14.99 -12.18 8.30
N LYS A 228 15.64 -13.34 8.48
CA LYS A 228 17.00 -13.61 7.99
C LYS A 228 17.05 -14.09 6.54
N THR A 229 15.93 -14.55 5.99
CA THR A 229 15.85 -15.12 4.64
C THR A 229 15.17 -14.17 3.65
N TRP A 230 14.66 -13.03 4.12
CA TRP A 230 14.14 -11.95 3.28
C TRP A 230 15.16 -11.56 2.21
N LEU A 231 14.77 -11.74 0.94
CA LEU A 231 15.51 -11.27 -0.22
C LEU A 231 15.88 -9.81 -0.01
N GLN A 232 17.18 -9.50 0.00
CA GLN A 232 17.63 -8.13 0.06
C GLN A 232 17.38 -7.49 -1.31
N ILE A 233 17.19 -6.18 -1.35
CA ILE A 233 17.07 -5.44 -2.63
C ILE A 233 18.31 -5.64 -3.51
N SER A 234 19.48 -5.91 -2.90
CA SER A 234 20.70 -6.30 -3.61
C SER A 234 20.62 -7.63 -4.36
N ASP A 235 19.63 -8.46 -4.03
CA ASP A 235 19.46 -9.83 -4.54
C ASP A 235 18.39 -9.90 -5.64
N LEU A 236 17.68 -8.78 -5.91
CA LEU A 236 16.70 -8.68 -6.99
C LEU A 236 17.44 -8.40 -8.33
N PRO A 237 17.24 -9.23 -9.37
CA PRO A 237 18.13 -9.26 -10.54
C PRO A 237 17.92 -8.13 -11.56
N ILE A 238 17.37 -6.97 -11.18
CA ILE A 238 17.01 -5.94 -12.17
C ILE A 238 17.41 -4.55 -11.69
N ILE A 239 18.52 -4.03 -12.20
CA ILE A 239 18.82 -2.59 -12.22
C ILE A 239 18.41 -2.09 -13.61
N ILE A 240 17.29 -1.36 -13.72
CA ILE A 240 16.94 -0.65 -14.97
C ILE A 240 17.71 0.68 -14.97
N PRO A 241 18.61 0.94 -15.93
CA PRO A 241 19.37 2.19 -15.97
C PRO A 241 18.42 3.40 -16.03
N GLY A 242 18.51 4.29 -15.03
CA GLY A 242 17.72 5.54 -14.98
C GLY A 242 16.38 5.45 -14.23
N ARG A 243 15.98 4.29 -13.73
CA ARG A 243 14.91 4.16 -12.72
C ARG A 243 15.53 3.71 -11.40
N PRO A 244 15.15 4.28 -10.24
CA PRO A 244 15.42 3.60 -8.98
C PRO A 244 14.78 2.21 -9.04
N ASN A 245 15.35 1.25 -8.30
CA ASN A 245 15.11 -0.20 -8.42
C ASN A 245 13.66 -0.57 -8.83
N PRO A 246 13.43 -1.49 -9.79
CA PRO A 246 12.09 -1.91 -10.19
C PRO A 246 11.19 -2.25 -9.00
N GLY A 247 10.05 -1.56 -8.92
CA GLY A 247 9.14 -1.67 -7.78
C GLY A 247 9.33 -0.61 -6.69
N SER A 248 10.30 0.30 -6.81
CA SER A 248 10.44 1.47 -5.93
C SER A 248 9.62 2.67 -6.36
N ASP A 249 9.05 2.65 -7.58
CA ASP A 249 8.12 3.68 -8.04
C ASP A 249 6.84 3.61 -7.20
N VAL A 250 6.47 4.74 -6.61
CA VAL A 250 5.36 4.84 -5.67
C VAL A 250 4.13 5.42 -6.35
N GLY A 251 4.33 6.40 -7.22
CA GLY A 251 3.27 7.13 -7.90
C GLY A 251 2.52 8.10 -6.98
N GLY A 252 1.52 8.77 -7.56
CA GLY A 252 0.81 9.86 -6.90
C GLY A 252 -0.63 9.57 -6.54
N PHE A 253 -1.32 10.66 -6.23
CA PHE A 253 -2.68 10.67 -5.71
C PHE A 253 -3.74 10.78 -6.81
N GLY A 254 -4.98 10.42 -6.47
CA GLY A 254 -6.12 10.52 -7.37
C GLY A 254 -7.38 9.88 -6.83
N SER A 255 -8.51 10.29 -7.40
CA SER A 255 -9.81 9.68 -7.11
C SER A 255 -10.81 9.86 -8.26
N GLU A 256 -11.93 9.19 -8.16
CA GLU A 256 -13.04 9.22 -9.10
C GLU A 256 -13.89 10.51 -8.98
N HIS A 257 -13.57 11.38 -8.03
CA HIS A 257 -14.18 12.69 -7.93
C HIS A 257 -13.91 13.52 -9.17
N THR A 258 -14.93 14.29 -9.61
CA THR A 258 -14.79 15.17 -10.76
C THR A 258 -13.87 16.34 -10.41
N GLY A 259 -12.76 16.48 -11.13
CA GLY A 259 -11.92 17.68 -11.10
C GLY A 259 -10.85 17.74 -10.00
N GLY A 260 -10.68 16.69 -9.19
CA GLY A 260 -9.74 16.72 -8.07
C GLY A 260 -9.91 15.55 -7.11
N SER A 261 -9.38 15.71 -5.90
CA SER A 261 -9.41 14.70 -4.85
C SER A 261 -9.37 15.34 -3.46
N GLN A 262 -9.82 14.61 -2.45
CA GLN A 262 -9.78 15.03 -1.04
C GLN A 262 -8.40 14.77 -0.42
N PHE A 263 -7.93 15.75 0.35
CA PHE A 263 -6.68 15.65 1.10
C PHE A 263 -6.87 16.12 2.53
N ALA A 264 -6.21 15.43 3.46
CA ALA A 264 -6.05 15.89 4.83
C ALA A 264 -4.70 16.59 5.00
N LEU A 265 -4.72 17.73 5.67
CA LEU A 265 -3.54 18.46 6.08
C LEU A 265 -3.01 17.94 7.41
N ALA A 266 -1.77 18.29 7.76
CA ALA A 266 -1.12 17.82 8.99
C ALA A 266 -1.85 18.29 10.25
N ASP A 267 -2.56 19.43 10.20
CA ASP A 267 -3.43 19.91 11.28
C ASP A 267 -4.79 19.20 11.37
N GLY A 268 -5.09 18.28 10.44
CA GLY A 268 -6.33 17.52 10.38
C GLY A 268 -7.46 18.19 9.59
N ALA A 269 -7.25 19.40 9.04
CA ALA A 269 -8.20 19.98 8.11
C ALA A 269 -8.30 19.13 6.82
N VAL A 270 -9.48 19.09 6.21
CA VAL A 270 -9.70 18.38 4.94
C VAL A 270 -10.07 19.39 3.86
N LYS A 271 -9.40 19.31 2.72
CA LYS A 271 -9.63 20.17 1.55
C LYS A 271 -9.75 19.34 0.27
N PHE A 272 -10.61 19.81 -0.62
CA PHE A 272 -10.67 19.31 -1.98
C PHE A 272 -9.65 20.07 -2.83
N LEU A 273 -8.67 19.36 -3.40
CA LEU A 273 -7.64 19.95 -4.24
C LEU A 273 -7.93 19.67 -5.71
N SER A 274 -7.87 20.73 -6.51
CA SER A 274 -8.08 20.66 -7.96
C SER A 274 -6.95 19.91 -8.66
N GLN A 275 -7.28 19.02 -9.58
CA GLN A 275 -6.29 18.36 -10.44
C GLN A 275 -5.57 19.33 -11.39
N ASN A 276 -6.08 20.55 -11.53
CA ASN A 276 -5.50 21.60 -12.38
C ASN A 276 -4.67 22.62 -11.58
N MET A 277 -4.41 22.36 -10.29
CA MET A 277 -3.60 23.26 -9.48
C MET A 277 -2.17 23.38 -10.01
N ASP A 278 -1.50 24.48 -9.66
CA ASP A 278 -0.10 24.68 -10.05
C ASP A 278 0.80 23.58 -9.47
N ALA A 279 1.64 22.99 -10.32
CA ALA A 279 2.50 21.87 -9.94
C ALA A 279 3.54 22.26 -8.88
N THR A 280 3.95 23.53 -8.83
CA THR A 280 4.85 24.04 -7.80
C THR A 280 4.16 24.06 -6.46
N VAL A 281 2.95 24.61 -6.39
CA VAL A 281 2.15 24.62 -5.15
C VAL A 281 1.86 23.19 -4.69
N TRP A 282 1.52 22.30 -5.62
CA TRP A 282 1.32 20.87 -5.32
C TRP A 282 2.54 20.24 -4.65
N GLN A 283 3.74 20.44 -5.19
CA GLN A 283 4.97 19.89 -4.59
C GLN A 283 5.31 20.56 -3.26
N GLN A 284 5.15 21.88 -3.15
CA GLN A 284 5.37 22.62 -1.90
C GLN A 284 4.50 22.07 -0.77
N LEU A 285 3.21 21.84 -1.05
CA LEU A 285 2.27 21.29 -0.08
C LEU A 285 2.65 19.88 0.41
N GLY A 286 3.45 19.10 -0.34
CA GLY A 286 3.93 17.80 0.11
C GLY A 286 5.28 17.82 0.83
N ASN A 287 5.88 18.99 0.99
CA ASN A 287 7.11 19.17 1.76
C ASN A 287 6.76 19.73 3.14
N ARG A 288 7.38 19.19 4.19
CA ARG A 288 7.14 19.68 5.56
C ARG A 288 7.97 20.93 5.92
N ALA A 289 9.10 21.14 5.25
CA ALA A 289 10.14 22.07 5.70
C ALA A 289 11.11 22.56 4.60
N ASP A 290 10.62 23.04 3.46
CA ASP A 290 11.45 23.74 2.47
C ASP A 290 11.58 25.25 2.71
N GLY A 291 10.76 25.83 3.59
CA GLY A 291 10.77 27.25 3.91
C GLY A 291 10.34 28.14 2.74
N THR A 292 9.74 27.57 1.69
CA THR A 292 9.29 28.32 0.53
C THR A 292 7.88 28.86 0.74
N LEU A 293 7.67 30.12 0.39
CA LEU A 293 6.35 30.73 0.48
C LEU A 293 5.46 30.21 -0.65
N ILE A 294 4.27 29.72 -0.29
CA ILE A 294 3.20 29.41 -1.24
C ILE A 294 2.66 30.73 -1.79
N ARG A 295 2.92 31.01 -3.06
CA ARG A 295 2.62 32.32 -3.67
C ARG A 295 1.16 32.51 -4.06
N ASP A 296 0.40 31.43 -4.18
CA ASP A 296 -1.03 31.46 -4.45
C ASP A 296 -1.73 30.67 -3.35
N GLU A 297 -2.52 31.33 -2.50
CA GLU A 297 -3.29 30.68 -1.43
C GLU A 297 -4.66 30.15 -1.91
N ARG A 298 -5.01 30.31 -3.20
CA ARG A 298 -6.30 29.88 -3.77
C ARG A 298 -6.29 28.42 -4.25
N TRP A 299 -5.68 27.54 -3.46
CA TRP A 299 -5.68 26.10 -3.67
C TRP A 299 -6.70 25.37 -2.79
#